data_AF-A0A1H3KXM4-F1
#
_entry.id   AF-A0A1H3KXM4-F1
#
_cell.length_a   1.000
_cell.length_b   1.000
_cell.length_c   1.000
_cell.angle_alpha   90.00
_cell.angle_beta   90.00
_cell.angle_gamma   90.00
#
_symmetry.space_group_name_H-M   'P 1'
#
loop_
_entity.id
_entity.type
_entity.pdbx_description
1 polymer ?
#
loop_
_entity_poly.entity_id
_entity_poly.type
_entity_poly.pdbx_seq_one_letter_code
_entity_poly.pdbx_strand_id
1 'polypeptide(L)'
;MSEWDSSYLASDQDATDGFGSNDDPAGFADGPAGFGAPHSIVELDVDGGRRLITDSDGDGYADLVALDGDHDGVIETAYHDSDGDGRLDTTMRDYDEDGVADQLLQDVNGDGRTDVVASDVNNDGRADSVSFDTNFDGRMDAWVRDTNYDGLPDTTTMRSNPYATN
;
A
#
# COMPACT_ATOMS: atom_id res chain seq x y z
N MET A 1 -20.44 29.19 -61.44
CA MET A 1 -19.78 28.39 -60.39
C MET A 1 -20.88 27.86 -59.50
N SER A 2 -20.81 26.56 -59.30
CA SER A 2 -21.87 25.60 -58.98
C SER A 2 -22.15 25.48 -57.47
N GLU A 3 -23.44 25.30 -57.20
CA GLU A 3 -24.13 24.42 -56.25
C GLU A 3 -23.58 24.18 -54.82
N TRP A 4 -24.54 24.24 -53.90
CA TRP A 4 -24.48 23.80 -52.51
C TRP A 4 -24.39 22.27 -52.42
N ASP A 5 -23.59 21.74 -51.49
CA ASP A 5 -23.88 20.51 -50.76
C ASP A 5 -23.36 20.62 -49.31
N SER A 6 -24.14 20.00 -48.42
CA SER A 6 -24.03 19.88 -46.98
C SER A 6 -23.05 18.78 -46.55
N SER A 7 -22.66 18.85 -45.27
CA SER A 7 -22.81 17.75 -44.28
C SER A 7 -21.55 17.17 -43.59
N TYR A 8 -21.70 17.00 -42.26
CA TYR A 8 -21.03 16.04 -41.34
C TYR A 8 -19.55 16.31 -40.96
N LEU A 9 -19.08 16.44 -39.70
CA LEU A 9 -19.49 16.09 -38.31
C LEU A 9 -18.67 16.98 -37.31
N ALA A 10 -19.29 17.66 -36.33
CA ALA A 10 -19.34 17.34 -34.87
C ALA A 10 -17.95 17.27 -34.16
N SER A 11 -17.65 17.91 -33.03
CA SER A 11 -18.41 18.63 -32.00
C SER A 11 -17.41 19.37 -31.09
N ASP A 12 -17.50 20.70 -31.01
CA ASP A 12 -16.81 21.54 -30.00
C ASP A 12 -17.84 22.48 -29.40
N GLN A 13 -18.35 22.15 -28.21
CA GLN A 13 -18.95 23.05 -27.23
C GLN A 13 -18.67 22.37 -25.88
N ASP A 14 -18.05 23.00 -24.89
CA ASP A 14 -18.47 24.30 -24.39
C ASP A 14 -17.36 24.88 -23.49
N ALA A 15 -17.07 26.16 -23.70
CA ALA A 15 -16.29 26.96 -22.79
C ALA A 15 -17.09 28.22 -22.50
N THR A 16 -17.10 28.57 -21.21
CA THR A 16 -17.64 29.78 -20.56
C THR A 16 -19.14 29.69 -20.28
N ASP A 17 -19.55 29.67 -19.02
CA ASP A 17 -19.78 30.86 -18.19
C ASP A 17 -20.00 30.45 -16.70
N GLY A 18 -19.62 31.23 -15.68
CA GLY A 18 -20.38 32.39 -15.24
C GLY A 18 -20.79 32.21 -13.77
N PHE A 19 -20.56 33.24 -12.95
CA PHE A 19 -20.88 33.27 -11.53
C PHE A 19 -22.40 33.12 -11.26
N GLY A 20 -22.77 32.06 -10.52
CA GLY A 20 -23.85 32.04 -9.50
C GLY A 20 -25.31 32.03 -9.94
N SER A 21 -26.03 30.95 -9.61
CA SER A 21 -27.27 31.04 -8.80
C SER A 21 -27.67 29.66 -8.25
N ASN A 22 -27.33 29.48 -6.98
CA ASN A 22 -28.05 28.77 -5.93
C ASN A 22 -29.27 27.93 -6.37
N ASP A 23 -29.12 26.60 -6.29
CA ASP A 23 -30.11 25.69 -5.71
C ASP A 23 -29.43 24.34 -5.43
N ASP A 24 -28.57 24.32 -4.40
CA ASP A 24 -28.64 23.23 -3.42
C ASP A 24 -28.11 23.73 -2.06
N PRO A 25 -28.98 23.87 -1.04
CA PRO A 25 -28.64 24.42 0.26
C PRO A 25 -28.12 23.31 1.19
N ALA A 26 -26.98 23.56 1.83
CA ALA A 26 -26.54 22.87 3.05
C ALA A 26 -26.49 21.33 2.99
N GLY A 27 -25.38 20.82 2.45
CA GLY A 27 -24.91 19.47 2.71
C GLY A 27 -23.39 19.45 2.64
N PHE A 28 -22.72 19.83 3.74
CA PHE A 28 -21.44 19.20 4.03
C PHE A 28 -21.79 17.73 4.25
N ALA A 29 -21.76 16.93 3.18
CA ALA A 29 -21.84 15.49 3.30
C ALA A 29 -20.58 15.07 4.07
N ASP A 30 -20.80 14.81 5.35
CA ASP A 30 -19.91 14.14 6.28
C ASP A 30 -19.79 12.69 5.78
N GLY A 31 -18.71 12.39 5.07
CA GLY A 31 -18.39 11.07 4.50
C GLY A 31 -17.48 11.21 3.27
N PRO A 32 -16.38 10.45 3.16
CA PRO A 32 -15.42 10.63 2.07
C PRO A 32 -16.12 10.31 0.75
N ALA A 33 -16.19 11.29 -0.13
CA ALA A 33 -16.60 11.08 -1.50
C ALA A 33 -15.47 10.27 -2.17
N GLY A 34 -15.72 8.98 -2.39
CA GLY A 34 -14.85 8.12 -3.18
C GLY A 34 -14.55 8.83 -4.50
N PHE A 35 -13.28 9.13 -4.72
CA PHE A 35 -12.80 9.60 -6.02
C PHE A 35 -12.85 8.38 -6.92
N GLY A 36 -14.01 8.09 -7.53
CA GLY A 36 -14.38 6.81 -8.15
C GLY A 36 -13.57 6.36 -9.38
N ALA A 37 -12.27 6.63 -9.43
CA ALA A 37 -11.30 6.05 -10.31
C ALA A 37 -9.97 5.84 -9.54
N PRO A 38 -9.23 4.78 -9.84
CA PRO A 38 -7.88 4.58 -9.30
C PRO A 38 -7.01 5.81 -9.60
N HIS A 39 -6.23 6.22 -8.61
CA HIS A 39 -5.36 7.37 -8.71
C HIS A 39 -4.03 7.13 -8.01
N SER A 40 -2.95 7.61 -8.62
CA SER A 40 -1.63 7.63 -8.01
C SER A 40 -1.13 9.06 -7.89
N ILE A 41 -0.59 9.39 -6.73
CA ILE A 41 0.14 10.64 -6.46
C ILE A 41 1.62 10.28 -6.38
N VAL A 42 2.44 10.96 -7.17
CA VAL A 42 3.89 10.91 -7.07
C VAL A 42 4.38 12.25 -6.56
N GLU A 43 5.01 12.24 -5.39
CA GLU A 43 5.72 13.37 -4.82
C GLU A 43 7.22 13.20 -5.11
N LEU A 44 7.83 14.28 -5.61
CA LEU A 44 9.25 14.36 -5.94
C LEU A 44 9.83 15.52 -5.14
N ASP A 45 10.72 15.21 -4.21
CA ASP A 45 11.39 16.19 -3.38
C ASP A 45 12.59 16.79 -4.09
N VAL A 46 12.93 18.03 -3.72
CA VAL A 46 14.03 18.79 -4.35
C VAL A 46 15.40 18.14 -4.07
N ASP A 47 15.51 17.40 -2.98
CA ASP A 47 16.72 16.69 -2.57
C ASP A 47 16.86 15.29 -3.20
N GLY A 48 15.90 14.86 -4.01
CA GLY A 48 15.92 13.57 -4.71
C GLY A 48 14.85 12.59 -4.22
N GLY A 49 14.27 12.84 -3.05
CA GLY A 49 13.31 11.95 -2.43
C GLY A 49 12.07 11.70 -3.28
N ARG A 50 11.53 10.50 -3.15
CA ARG A 50 10.35 10.04 -3.89
C ARG A 50 9.35 9.40 -2.95
N ARG A 51 8.09 9.77 -3.13
CA ARG A 51 6.97 9.11 -2.48
C ARG A 51 5.88 8.82 -3.48
N LEU A 52 5.42 7.57 -3.50
CA LEU A 52 4.30 7.12 -4.31
C LEU A 52 3.15 6.74 -3.38
N ILE A 53 1.96 7.28 -3.64
CA ILE A 53 0.72 6.92 -2.96
C ILE A 53 -0.25 6.47 -4.05
N THR A 54 -0.84 5.29 -3.92
CA THR A 54 -1.81 4.76 -4.89
C THR A 54 -3.07 4.32 -4.19
N ASP A 55 -4.19 4.83 -4.68
CA ASP A 55 -5.54 4.31 -4.51
C ASP A 55 -5.86 3.53 -5.80
N SER A 56 -6.02 2.23 -5.72
CA SER A 56 -6.24 1.32 -6.85
C SER A 56 -7.71 0.98 -7.06
N ASP A 57 -8.57 1.20 -6.05
CA ASP A 57 -9.98 0.84 -6.11
C ASP A 57 -10.94 2.06 -6.16
N GLY A 58 -10.41 3.27 -5.94
CA GLY A 58 -11.10 4.55 -6.03
C GLY A 58 -11.95 4.88 -4.80
N ASP A 59 -11.70 4.25 -3.66
CA ASP A 59 -12.45 4.49 -2.44
C ASP A 59 -11.99 5.76 -1.68
N GLY A 60 -10.87 6.35 -2.09
CA GLY A 60 -10.28 7.55 -1.49
C GLY A 60 -9.30 7.28 -0.35
N TYR A 61 -9.01 6.02 -0.04
CA TYR A 61 -7.94 5.57 0.84
C TYR A 61 -6.74 5.07 0.02
N ALA A 62 -5.58 4.98 0.67
CA ALA A 62 -4.35 4.57 -0.01
C ALA A 62 -4.15 3.05 0.17
N ASP A 63 -4.08 2.33 -0.94
CA ASP A 63 -3.76 0.90 -0.97
C ASP A 63 -2.26 0.65 -0.89
N LEU A 64 -1.45 1.56 -1.44
CA LEU A 64 0.00 1.43 -1.50
C LEU A 64 0.66 2.77 -1.20
N VAL A 65 1.65 2.75 -0.29
CA VAL A 65 2.55 3.88 -0.03
C VAL A 65 3.99 3.41 -0.12
N ALA A 66 4.76 3.94 -1.06
CA ALA A 66 6.18 3.64 -1.24
C ALA A 66 7.04 4.88 -0.98
N LEU A 67 8.21 4.67 -0.37
CA LEU A 67 9.11 5.71 0.11
C LEU A 67 10.55 5.41 -0.29
N ASP A 68 11.18 6.44 -0.85
CA ASP A 68 12.63 6.61 -0.98
C ASP A 68 13.10 7.42 0.24
N GLY A 69 13.76 6.77 1.18
CA GLY A 69 14.14 7.33 2.48
C GLY A 69 15.52 7.98 2.50
N ASP A 70 16.40 7.62 1.57
CA ASP A 70 17.76 8.17 1.49
C ASP A 70 17.99 9.11 0.28
N HIS A 71 16.97 9.23 -0.56
CA HIS A 71 16.81 10.17 -1.67
C HIS A 71 17.73 9.88 -2.86
N ASP A 72 18.07 8.60 -3.07
CA ASP A 72 18.91 8.16 -4.18
C ASP A 72 18.09 7.82 -5.46
N GLY A 73 16.76 7.73 -5.32
CA GLY A 73 15.81 7.48 -6.38
C GLY A 73 15.29 6.04 -6.48
N VAL A 74 15.75 5.13 -5.61
CA VAL A 74 15.20 3.79 -5.39
C VAL A 74 14.12 3.85 -4.29
N ILE A 75 13.38 2.77 -4.06
CA ILE A 75 12.35 2.69 -3.02
C ILE A 75 12.80 1.62 -2.04
N GLU A 76 12.96 1.97 -0.76
CA GLU A 76 13.44 1.04 0.27
C GLU A 76 12.30 0.56 1.17
N THR A 77 11.18 1.28 1.21
CA THR A 77 10.05 0.91 2.07
C THR A 77 8.73 1.07 1.35
N ALA A 78 7.89 0.02 1.41
CA ALA A 78 6.52 0.05 0.93
C ALA A 78 5.55 -0.38 2.02
N TYR A 79 4.37 0.22 2.04
CA TYR A 79 3.24 -0.13 2.87
C TYR A 79 2.07 -0.49 1.98
N HIS A 80 1.32 -1.52 2.35
CA HIS A 80 0.19 -2.02 1.57
C HIS A 80 -1.01 -2.30 2.48
N ASP A 81 -2.20 -1.93 2.02
CA ASP A 81 -3.48 -2.34 2.59
C ASP A 81 -3.90 -3.64 1.86
N SER A 82 -3.84 -4.77 2.57
CA SER A 82 -4.08 -6.08 1.96
C SER A 82 -5.54 -6.51 1.99
N ASP A 83 -6.35 -5.94 2.89
CA ASP A 83 -7.75 -6.29 3.08
C ASP A 83 -8.75 -5.21 2.62
N GLY A 84 -8.26 -4.01 2.27
CA GLY A 84 -9.02 -2.90 1.72
C GLY A 84 -9.90 -2.21 2.76
N ASP A 85 -9.48 -2.19 4.04
CA ASP A 85 -10.21 -1.49 5.11
C ASP A 85 -9.83 0.00 5.24
N GLY A 86 -8.88 0.47 4.42
CA GLY A 86 -8.34 1.81 4.40
C GLY A 86 -7.15 2.00 5.37
N ARG A 87 -6.62 0.92 5.95
CA ARG A 87 -5.43 0.92 6.81
C ARG A 87 -4.34 0.04 6.23
N LEU A 88 -3.15 0.61 6.20
CA LEU A 88 -1.95 -0.12 5.79
C LEU A 88 -1.60 -1.17 6.84
N ASP A 89 -1.72 -2.44 6.47
CA ASP A 89 -1.50 -3.61 7.34
C ASP A 89 -0.15 -4.30 7.09
N THR A 90 0.44 -4.10 5.91
CA THR A 90 1.64 -4.79 5.46
C THR A 90 2.75 -3.76 5.23
N THR A 91 3.95 -4.03 5.76
CA THR A 91 5.16 -3.25 5.51
C THR A 91 6.21 -4.15 4.85
N MET A 92 6.79 -3.69 3.75
CA MET A 92 7.88 -4.34 3.04
C MET A 92 9.09 -3.41 3.07
N ARG A 93 10.27 -3.97 3.28
CA ARG A 93 11.54 -3.24 3.24
C ARG A 93 12.54 -3.98 2.39
N ASP A 94 13.21 -3.22 1.54
CA ASP A 94 14.30 -3.63 0.66
C ASP A 94 15.52 -2.81 1.09
N TYR A 95 16.49 -3.44 1.75
CA TYR A 95 17.66 -2.75 2.29
C TYR A 95 18.86 -2.77 1.33
N ASP A 96 18.85 -3.64 0.33
CA ASP A 96 19.92 -3.75 -0.67
C ASP A 96 19.53 -3.19 -2.05
N GLU A 97 18.29 -2.71 -2.18
CA GLU A 97 17.73 -1.98 -3.31
C GLU A 97 17.69 -2.82 -4.61
N ASP A 98 17.55 -4.14 -4.47
CA ASP A 98 17.49 -5.06 -5.61
C ASP A 98 16.07 -5.24 -6.19
N GLY A 99 15.05 -4.66 -5.53
CA GLY A 99 13.64 -4.72 -5.89
C GLY A 99 12.89 -5.89 -5.23
N VAL A 100 13.53 -6.65 -4.35
CA VAL A 100 12.94 -7.73 -3.56
C VAL A 100 12.99 -7.35 -2.08
N ALA A 101 11.90 -7.63 -1.36
CA ALA A 101 11.83 -7.25 0.05
C ALA A 101 12.66 -8.21 0.93
N ASP A 102 13.69 -7.68 1.58
CA ASP A 102 14.45 -8.34 2.66
C ASP A 102 13.61 -8.58 3.91
N GLN A 103 12.61 -7.74 4.16
CA GLN A 103 11.77 -7.85 5.36
C GLN A 103 10.31 -7.54 5.06
N LEU A 104 9.42 -8.39 5.59
CA LEU A 104 7.98 -8.20 5.55
C LEU A 104 7.40 -8.23 6.96
N LEU A 105 6.56 -7.26 7.29
CA LEU A 105 5.80 -7.17 8.52
C LEU A 105 4.32 -7.10 8.17
N GLN A 106 3.46 -7.81 8.90
CA GLN A 106 2.01 -7.77 8.69
C GLN A 106 1.27 -7.69 10.02
N ASP A 107 0.31 -6.79 10.12
CA ASP A 107 -0.76 -6.76 11.13
C ASP A 107 -1.94 -7.57 10.58
N VAL A 108 -2.27 -8.68 11.21
CA VAL A 108 -3.29 -9.62 10.70
C VAL A 108 -4.65 -9.37 11.36
N ASN A 109 -4.66 -8.80 12.56
CA ASN A 109 -5.89 -8.58 13.33
C ASN A 109 -6.39 -7.12 13.30
N GLY A 110 -5.61 -6.20 12.72
CA GLY A 110 -5.93 -4.78 12.57
C GLY A 110 -5.84 -3.99 13.87
N ASP A 111 -5.06 -4.46 14.85
CA ASP A 111 -4.90 -3.79 16.15
C ASP A 111 -3.78 -2.72 16.18
N GLY A 112 -3.07 -2.58 15.06
CA GLY A 112 -1.94 -1.67 14.87
C GLY A 112 -0.60 -2.25 15.32
N ARG A 113 -0.52 -3.56 15.62
CA ARG A 113 0.72 -4.27 15.96
C ARG A 113 1.04 -5.30 14.91
N THR A 114 2.33 -5.53 14.72
CA THR A 114 2.79 -6.57 13.81
C THR A 114 2.59 -7.95 14.42
N ASP A 115 1.88 -8.80 13.68
CA ASP A 115 1.61 -10.19 14.02
C ASP A 115 2.52 -11.16 13.29
N VAL A 116 3.00 -10.79 12.09
CA VAL A 116 3.89 -11.62 11.27
C VAL A 116 5.14 -10.82 10.91
N VAL A 117 6.31 -11.42 11.07
CA VAL A 117 7.58 -10.87 10.57
C VAL A 117 8.30 -11.94 9.77
N ALA A 118 8.50 -11.71 8.49
CA ALA A 118 9.38 -12.52 7.64
C ALA A 118 10.68 -11.75 7.34
N SER A 119 11.77 -12.47 7.20
CA SER A 119 13.06 -11.90 6.80
C SER A 119 13.80 -12.84 5.86
N ASP A 120 14.28 -12.28 4.77
CA ASP A 120 15.28 -12.83 3.85
C ASP A 120 16.62 -12.18 4.21
N VAL A 121 17.63 -12.99 4.51
CA VAL A 121 18.96 -12.53 4.96
C VAL A 121 20.02 -12.81 3.91
N ASN A 122 19.71 -13.69 2.95
CA ASN A 122 20.64 -14.07 1.89
C ASN A 122 20.29 -13.40 0.54
N ASN A 123 19.16 -12.69 0.49
CA ASN A 123 18.65 -11.89 -0.61
C ASN A 123 18.41 -12.75 -1.87
N ASP A 124 17.83 -13.95 -1.66
CA ASP A 124 17.45 -14.86 -2.74
C ASP A 124 15.95 -14.79 -3.10
N GLY A 125 15.22 -13.92 -2.40
CA GLY A 125 13.78 -13.68 -2.53
C GLY A 125 12.91 -14.68 -1.78
N ARG A 126 13.48 -15.47 -0.87
CA ARG A 126 12.76 -16.41 0.00
C ARG A 126 12.99 -16.04 1.45
N ALA A 127 11.93 -16.16 2.23
CA ALA A 127 12.03 -15.92 3.67
C ALA A 127 12.87 -17.01 4.35
N ASP A 128 13.99 -16.60 4.94
CA ASP A 128 14.87 -17.43 5.76
C ASP A 128 14.32 -17.64 7.17
N SER A 129 13.56 -16.66 7.67
CA SER A 129 12.91 -16.78 8.97
C SER A 129 11.56 -16.10 8.98
N VAL A 130 10.62 -16.70 9.71
CA VAL A 130 9.29 -16.13 9.93
C VAL A 130 8.92 -16.26 11.41
N SER A 131 8.45 -15.17 12.00
CA SER A 131 7.94 -15.13 13.38
C SER A 131 6.47 -14.76 13.36
N PHE A 132 5.70 -15.32 14.29
CA PHE A 132 4.27 -15.07 14.43
C PHE A 132 3.92 -14.76 15.89
N ASP A 133 3.02 -13.81 16.10
CA ASP A 133 2.24 -13.64 17.32
C ASP A 133 0.88 -14.30 17.12
N THR A 134 0.76 -15.56 17.54
CA THR A 134 -0.46 -16.33 17.30
C THR A 134 -1.59 -16.00 18.27
N ASN A 135 -1.31 -15.24 19.33
CA ASN A 135 -2.26 -14.92 20.39
C ASN A 135 -2.59 -13.42 20.48
N PHE A 136 -1.92 -12.59 19.67
CA PHE A 136 -2.15 -11.15 19.53
C PHE A 136 -1.92 -10.36 20.82
N ASP A 137 -0.90 -10.69 21.61
CA ASP A 137 -0.50 -9.92 22.80
C ASP A 137 0.64 -8.91 22.53
N GLY A 138 1.04 -8.77 21.27
CA GLY A 138 2.16 -7.97 20.81
C GLY A 138 3.52 -8.63 21.05
N ARG A 139 3.57 -9.94 21.31
CA ARG A 139 4.81 -10.70 21.50
C ARG A 139 4.79 -11.96 20.65
N MET A 140 5.72 -12.01 19.69
CA MET A 140 5.98 -13.20 18.89
C MET A 140 6.17 -14.44 19.77
N ASP A 141 5.42 -15.50 19.46
CA ASP A 141 5.39 -16.75 20.22
C ASP A 141 5.62 -18.00 19.37
N ALA A 142 5.69 -17.85 18.04
CA ALA A 142 6.12 -18.89 17.11
C ALA A 142 7.21 -18.40 16.16
N TRP A 143 8.14 -19.30 15.81
CA TRP A 143 9.26 -19.04 14.91
C TRP A 143 9.49 -20.23 13.98
N VAL A 144 9.77 -19.91 12.72
CA VAL A 144 10.18 -20.82 11.65
C VAL A 144 11.50 -20.30 11.10
N ARG A 145 12.45 -21.20 10.84
CA ARG A 145 13.75 -20.80 10.26
C ARG A 145 14.29 -21.86 9.31
N ASP A 146 14.67 -21.41 8.13
CA ASP A 146 15.54 -22.08 7.18
C ASP A 146 16.97 -21.56 7.42
N THR A 147 17.89 -22.44 7.78
CA THR A 147 19.29 -22.08 8.07
C THR A 147 20.22 -22.47 6.93
N ASN A 148 19.74 -23.33 6.03
CA ASN A 148 20.52 -23.90 4.95
C ASN A 148 20.14 -23.31 3.58
N TYR A 149 19.06 -22.53 3.53
CA TYR A 149 18.56 -21.78 2.38
C TYR A 149 18.10 -22.67 1.22
N ASP A 150 17.47 -23.80 1.53
CA ASP A 150 16.87 -24.70 0.53
C ASP A 150 15.38 -24.41 0.30
N GLY A 151 14.81 -23.44 1.00
CA GLY A 151 13.41 -23.05 0.95
C GLY A 151 12.50 -23.94 1.78
N LEU A 152 13.06 -24.86 2.57
CA LEU A 152 12.34 -25.68 3.55
C LEU A 152 12.75 -25.28 4.98
N PRO A 153 11.78 -25.22 5.92
CA PRO A 153 12.11 -24.95 7.30
C PRO A 153 12.97 -26.06 7.94
N ASP A 154 14.12 -25.67 8.50
CA ASP A 154 14.97 -26.53 9.33
C ASP A 154 14.44 -26.63 10.76
N THR A 155 13.93 -25.51 11.29
CA THR A 155 13.46 -25.42 12.66
C THR A 155 12.11 -24.74 12.76
N THR A 156 11.28 -25.24 13.67
CA THR A 156 10.01 -24.63 14.07
C THR A 156 9.91 -24.70 15.58
N THR A 157 9.75 -23.54 16.21
CA THR A 157 9.63 -23.43 17.67
C THR A 157 8.36 -22.67 17.99
N MET A 158 7.58 -23.19 18.94
CA MET A 158 6.47 -22.46 19.56
C MET A 158 6.76 -22.36 21.05
N ARG A 159 6.64 -21.18 21.62
CA ARG A 159 6.68 -20.98 23.07
C ARG A 159 5.25 -20.84 23.54
N SER A 160 4.84 -21.68 24.49
CA SER A 160 3.61 -21.44 25.24
C SER A 160 3.75 -20.11 25.97
N ASN A 161 3.02 -19.10 25.51
CA ASN A 161 2.99 -17.80 26.17
C ASN A 161 2.29 -17.95 27.55
N PRO A 162 2.97 -17.70 28.68
CA PRO A 162 2.35 -17.81 30.00
C PRO A 162 1.24 -16.78 30.25
N TYR A 163 1.03 -15.83 29.34
CA TYR A 163 -0.02 -14.81 29.40
C TYR A 163 -1.24 -15.11 28.51
N ALA A 164 -1.26 -16.23 27.78
CA ALA A 164 -2.46 -16.68 27.07
C ALA A 164 -3.59 -16.89 28.09
N THR A 165 -4.57 -15.98 28.10
CA THR A 165 -5.78 -16.14 28.88
C THR A 165 -6.78 -16.94 28.05
N ASN A 166 -7.27 -18.02 28.67
CA ASN A 166 -8.11 -19.06 28.06
C ASN A 166 -9.59 -18.65 28.02
#